data_AF-S7WWZ7-F1
#
_entry.id   AF-S7WWZ7-F1
#
_cell.length_a   1.000
_cell.length_b   1.000
_cell.length_c   1.000
_cell.angle_alpha   90.00
_cell.angle_beta   90.00
_cell.angle_gamma   90.00
#
_symmetry.space_group_name_H-M   'P 1'
#
loop_
_entity.id
_entity.type
_entity.pdbx_description
1 polymer ?
#
loop_
_entity_poly.entity_id
_entity_poly.type
_entity_poly.pdbx_seq_one_letter_code
_entity_poly.pdbx_strand_id
1 'polypeptide(L)' 'MDAMIAFGRPQKVELMVLIDRKFTRDFPIQPDYCGRQVNTLESQYVSVEWQSRGFEEDAIWITEKESN' A
#
# COMPACT_ATOMS: atom_id res chain seq x y z
N MET A 1 -6.45 -6.72 12.11
CA MET A 1 -6.13 -8.17 12.18
C MET A 1 -7.38 -9.02 12.42
N ASP A 2 -8.43 -8.39 12.96
CA ASP A 2 -9.67 -9.02 13.42
C ASP A 2 -10.40 -9.83 12.35
N ALA A 3 -10.42 -9.35 11.09
CA ALA A 3 -11.07 -10.07 9.99
C ALA A 3 -10.48 -11.47 9.78
N MET A 4 -9.15 -11.61 9.72
CA MET A 4 -8.53 -12.94 9.52
C MET A 4 -8.70 -13.85 10.72
N ILE A 5 -8.62 -13.30 11.94
CA ILE A 5 -8.79 -14.07 13.18
C ILE A 5 -10.23 -14.61 13.30
N ALA A 6 -11.22 -13.85 12.81
CA ALA A 6 -12.60 -14.30 12.75
C ALA A 6 -12.80 -15.53 11.85
N PHE A 7 -12.00 -15.67 10.79
CA PHE A 7 -12.06 -16.83 9.88
C PHE A 7 -11.18 -18.00 10.33
N GLY A 8 -10.27 -17.83 11.30
CA GLY A 8 -9.47 -18.91 11.86
C GLY A 8 -8.18 -18.48 12.55
N ARG A 9 -7.35 -19.46 12.92
CA ARG A 9 -6.02 -19.25 13.52
C ARG A 9 -4.93 -19.73 12.56
N PRO A 10 -4.55 -18.92 11.57
CA PRO A 10 -3.48 -19.30 10.65
C PRO A 10 -2.17 -19.48 11.41
N GLN A 11 -1.36 -20.45 10.99
CA GLN A 11 -0.05 -20.70 11.60
C GLN A 11 0.96 -19.58 11.32
N LYS A 12 0.80 -18.87 10.19
CA LYS A 12 1.63 -17.74 9.79
C LYS A 12 0.77 -16.74 9.01
N VAL A 13 1.07 -15.46 9.17
CA VAL A 13 0.48 -14.35 8.41
C VAL A 13 1.64 -13.58 7.79
N GLU A 14 1.55 -13.31 6.48
CA GLU A 14 2.53 -12.52 5.75
C GLU A 14 1.82 -11.44 4.94
N LEU A 15 2.50 -10.30 4.75
CA LEU A 15 1.99 -9.15 4.01
C LEU A 15 2.87 -8.89 2.78
N MET A 16 2.25 -8.97 1.61
CA MET A 16 2.86 -8.58 0.33
C MET A 16 2.25 -7.26 -0.15
N VAL A 17 3.11 -6.31 -0.49
CA VAL A 17 2.70 -5.02 -1.05
C VAL A 17 3.45 -4.71 -2.33
N LEU A 18 2.79 -4.04 -3.27
CA LEU A 18 3.44 -3.54 -4.48
C LEU A 18 4.33 -2.33 -4.16
N ILE A 19 3.80 -1.37 -3.41
CA ILE A 19 4.49 -0.14 -3.01
C ILE A 19 4.48 0.01 -1.49
N ASP A 20 5.66 0.20 -0.91
CA ASP A 20 5.85 0.51 0.51
C ASP A 20 6.31 1.98 0.65
N ARG A 21 5.43 2.82 1.21
CA ARG A 21 5.68 4.24 1.46
C ARG A 21 6.43 4.41 2.79
N LYS A 22 7.64 4.94 2.72
CA LYS A 22 8.50 5.14 3.89
C LYS A 22 8.09 6.40 4.67
N PHE A 23 8.38 6.38 5.98
CA PHE A 23 8.28 7.51 6.91
C PHE A 23 6.88 8.03 7.26
N THR A 24 5.81 7.43 6.72
CA THR A 24 4.42 7.82 7.00
C THR A 24 3.63 6.71 7.72
N ARG A 25 4.30 5.90 8.55
CA ARG A 25 3.66 4.77 9.25
C ARG A 25 3.25 5.18 10.65
N ASP A 26 1.97 5.01 10.95
CA ASP A 26 1.43 5.24 12.29
C ASP A 26 1.49 3.97 13.17
N PHE A 27 1.59 2.80 12.55
CA PHE A 27 1.63 1.50 13.23
C PHE A 27 2.92 0.73 12.88
N PRO A 28 3.41 -0.13 13.78
CA PRO A 28 4.62 -0.93 13.57
C PRO A 28 4.37 -2.14 12.66
N ILE A 29 3.69 -1.92 11.53
CA ILE A 29 3.41 -2.95 10.51
C ILE A 29 4.45 -2.79 9.40
N GLN A 30 5.12 -3.89 9.05
CA GLN A 30 6.08 -3.98 7.96
C GLN A 30 5.66 -5.12 7.04
N PRO A 31 5.58 -4.92 5.72
CA PRO A 31 5.40 -6.01 4.76
C PRO A 31 6.61 -6.93 4.72
N ASP A 32 6.36 -8.23 4.59
CA ASP A 32 7.36 -9.28 4.35
C ASP A 32 7.89 -9.22 2.92
N TYR A 33 7.05 -8.81 1.98
CA TYR A 33 7.40 -8.70 0.56
C TYR A 33 7.02 -7.32 0.01
N CYS A 34 7.99 -6.66 -0.63
CA CYS A 34 7.82 -5.34 -1.24
C CYS A 34 8.21 -5.39 -2.72
N GLY A 35 7.33 -4.90 -3.60
CA GLY A 35 7.70 -4.65 -4.99
C GLY A 35 8.70 -3.50 -5.12
N ARG A 36 8.33 -2.32 -4.60
CA ARG A 36 9.22 -1.15 -4.56
C ARG A 36 8.97 -0.31 -3.32
N GLN A 37 10.05 0.22 -2.75
CA GLN A 37 9.98 1.18 -1.67
C GLN A 37 10.15 2.59 -2.22
N VAL A 38 9.32 3.52 -1.75
CA VAL A 38 9.35 4.92 -2.19
C VAL A 38 9.32 5.85 -0.98
N ASN A 39 10.05 6.96 -1.08
CA ASN A 39 9.97 8.04 -0.11
C ASN A 39 8.84 8.97 -0.58
N THR A 40 7.93 9.30 0.34
CA THR A 40 6.85 10.25 0.08
C THR A 40 6.81 11.30 1.17
N LEU A 41 6.44 12.52 0.81
CA LEU A 41 6.09 13.54 1.78
C LEU A 41 4.70 13.26 2.36
N GLU A 42 4.38 13.85 3.51
CA GLU A 42 3.05 13.71 4.13
C GLU A 42 1.92 14.28 3.26
N SER A 43 2.23 15.31 2.47
CA SER A 43 1.34 15.90 1.47
C SER A 43 1.14 15.03 0.24
N GLN A 44 1.89 13.95 0.07
CA GLN A 44 1.84 13.10 -1.12
C GLN A 44 1.08 11.78 -0.87
N TYR A 45 0.53 11.21 -1.93
CA TYR A 45 -0.06 9.88 -1.95
C TYR A 45 0.37 9.08 -3.18
N VAL A 46 0.25 7.76 -3.09
CA VAL A 46 0.54 6.84 -4.19
C VAL A 46 -0.78 6.41 -4.84
N SER A 47 -0.94 6.66 -6.13
CA SER A 47 -2.04 6.12 -6.94
C SER A 47 -1.55 4.88 -7.69
N VAL A 48 -2.34 3.81 -7.67
CA VAL A 48 -2.06 2.59 -8.43
C VAL A 48 -3.19 2.38 -9.42
N GLU A 49 -2.85 2.46 -10.68
CA GLU A 49 -3.78 2.42 -11.80
C GLU A 49 -3.58 1.12 -12.57
N TRP A 50 -4.71 0.51 -12.95
CA TRP A 50 -4.72 -0.75 -13.70
C TRP A 50 -5.66 -0.61 -14.88
N GLN A 51 -5.24 -1.04 -16.06
CA GLN A 51 -6.08 -1.08 -17.25
C GLN A 51 -7.35 -1.92 -17.01
N SER A 52 -7.23 -3.02 -16.26
CA SER A 52 -8.36 -3.88 -15.87
C SER A 52 -9.44 -3.17 -15.04
N ARG A 53 -9.11 -2.02 -14.44
CA ARG A 53 -10.04 -1.18 -13.66
C ARG A 53 -10.48 0.08 -14.41
N GLY A 54 -10.17 0.18 -15.70
CA GLY A 54 -10.61 1.27 -16.58
C GLY A 54 -9.63 2.44 -16.72
N PHE A 55 -8.39 2.31 -16.26
CA PHE A 55 -7.34 3.30 -16.50
C PHE A 55 -6.69 3.10 -17.88
N GLU A 56 -6.02 4.13 -18.39
CA GLU A 56 -5.37 4.09 -19.71
C GLU A 56 -4.19 3.11 -19.75
N GLU A 57 -3.41 3.06 -18.66
CA GLU A 57 -2.27 2.16 -18.54
C GLU A 57 -2.11 1.60 -17.11
N ASP A 58 -1.27 0.56 -16.99
CA ASP A 58 -0.85 0.04 -15.70
C ASP A 58 0.28 0.92 -15.19
N ALA A 59 -0.02 1.79 -14.22
CA ALA A 59 0.92 2.80 -13.75
C ALA A 59 0.83 3.05 -12.25
N ILE A 60 1.90 3.62 -11.72
CA ILE A 60 2.03 3.98 -10.30
C ILE A 60 2.50 5.42 -10.24
N TRP A 61 1.70 6.28 -9.63
CA TRP A 61 1.94 7.71 -9.55
C TRP A 61 2.18 8.16 -8.11
N ILE A 62 3.01 9.20 -7.94
CA ILE A 62 3.12 9.95 -6.68
C ILE A 62 2.56 11.34 -6.93
N THR A 63 1.48 11.69 -6.24
CA THR A 63 0.72 12.92 -6.47
C THR A 63 0.48 13.65 -5.15
N GLU A 64 0.26 14.97 -5.19
CA GLU A 64 -0.08 15.76 -4.01
C GLU A 64 -1.56 15.58 -3.62
N LYS A 65 -1.84 15.51 -2.32
CA LYS A 65 -3.20 15.54 -1.78
C LYS A 65 -3.82 16.89 -2.14
N GLU A 66 -4.99 16.88 -2.75
CA GLU A 66 -5.75 18.10 -2.97
C GLU A 66 -6.09 18.72 -1.60
N SER A 67 -5.65 19.96 -1.38
CA SER A 67 -6.05 20.75 -0.23
C SER A 67 -7.51 21.15 -0.41
N ASN A 68 -8.41 20.48 0.31
CA ASN A 68 -9.80 20.87 0.43
C ASN A 68 -9.98 21.93 1.53
#